data_AF-A0A414P226-F1
#
_entry.id   AF-A0A414P226-F1
#
_cell.length_a   1.000
_cell.length_b   1.000
_cell.length_c   1.000
_cell.angle_alpha   90.00
_cell.angle_beta   90.00
_cell.angle_gamma   90.00
#
_symmetry.space_group_name_H-M   'P 1'
#
loop_
_entity.id
_entity.type
_entity.pdbx_description
1 polymer ?
#
loop_
_entity_poly.entity_id
_entity_poly.type
_entity_poly.pdbx_seq_one_letter_code
_entity_poly.pdbx_strand_id
1 'polypeptide(L)' 'MFVVGDLLAEALSQLPEDKRDVILLSYFLGMTDREISEQLNVVRQAISKRRSGILKELREYLEKEGFEWPET' A
#
# COMPACT_ATOMS: atom_id res chain seq x y z
N MET A 1 -3.53 -22.28 7.05
CA MET A 1 -4.60 -21.47 6.43
C MET A 1 -3.99 -20.13 6.08
N PHE A 2 -3.80 -19.81 4.80
CA PHE A 2 -3.08 -18.62 4.32
C PHE A 2 -4.00 -17.38 4.30
N VAL A 3 -4.64 -17.05 5.42
CA VAL A 3 -5.74 -16.06 5.45
C VAL A 3 -5.26 -14.62 5.26
N VAL A 4 -4.02 -14.31 5.66
CA VAL A 4 -3.47 -12.94 5.60
C VAL A 4 -3.22 -12.48 4.16
N GLY A 5 -2.81 -13.40 3.28
CA GLY A 5 -2.52 -13.08 1.88
C GLY A 5 -3.77 -12.67 1.11
N ASP A 6 -4.87 -13.40 1.32
CA ASP A 6 -6.14 -13.15 0.63
C ASP A 6 -6.79 -11.83 1.10
N LEU A 7 -6.78 -11.56 2.41
CA LEU A 7 -7.24 -10.28 2.98
C LEU A 7 -6.45 -9.08 2.44
N LEU A 8 -5.13 -9.21 2.33
CA LEU A 8 -4.29 -8.15 1.78
C LEU A 8 -4.57 -7.95 0.28
N ALA A 9 -4.73 -9.03 -0.48
CA ALA A 9 -5.05 -8.95 -1.90
C ALA A 9 -6.40 -8.25 -2.13
N GLU A 10 -7.40 -8.55 -1.31
CA GLU A 10 -8.72 -7.91 -1.37
C GLU A 10 -8.63 -6.42 -1.00
N ALA A 11 -7.89 -6.07 0.05
CA ALA A 11 -7.63 -4.69 0.44
C ALA A 11 -6.95 -3.88 -0.68
N LEU A 12 -5.93 -4.47 -1.33
CA LEU A 12 -5.22 -3.84 -2.45
C LEU A 12 -6.12 -3.71 -3.69
N SER A 13 -7.05 -4.64 -3.91
CA SER A 13 -7.99 -4.59 -5.05
C SER A 13 -8.95 -3.40 -4.97
N GLN A 14 -9.26 -2.93 -3.76
CA GLN A 14 -10.13 -1.78 -3.51
C GLN A 14 -9.42 -0.43 -3.70
N LEU A 15 -8.08 -0.44 -3.79
CA LEU A 15 -7.33 0.78 -4.03
C LEU A 15 -7.48 1.25 -5.48
N PRO A 16 -7.70 2.55 -5.72
CA PRO A 16 -7.46 3.19 -7.00
C PRO A 16 -6.10 2.78 -7.60
N GLU A 17 -6.03 2.66 -8.93
CA GLU A 17 -4.85 2.19 -9.65
C GLU A 17 -3.59 3.01 -9.31
N ASP A 18 -3.73 4.34 -9.26
CA ASP A 18 -2.64 5.27 -8.95
C ASP A 18 -2.07 5.10 -7.53
N LYS A 19 -2.89 4.62 -6.59
CA LYS A 19 -2.49 4.27 -5.23
C LYS A 19 -1.85 2.88 -5.19
N ARG A 20 -2.46 1.92 -5.88
CA ARG A 20 -2.00 0.53 -5.94
C ARG A 20 -0.59 0.43 -6.49
N ASP A 21 -0.32 1.13 -7.58
CA ASP A 21 1.01 1.16 -8.22
C ASP A 21 2.09 1.63 -7.24
N VAL A 22 1.82 2.67 -6.45
CA VAL A 22 2.78 3.18 -5.47
C VAL A 22 3.12 2.13 -4.41
N ILE A 23 2.13 1.37 -3.91
CA ILE A 23 2.36 0.30 -2.92
C ILE A 23 3.09 -0.88 -3.53
N LEU A 24 2.68 -1.34 -4.72
CA LEU A 24 3.30 -2.45 -5.40
C LEU A 24 4.77 -2.15 -5.72
N LEU A 25 5.04 -0.97 -6.28
CA LEU A 25 6.40 -0.54 -6.59
C LEU A 25 7.25 -0.40 -5.32
N SER A 26 6.71 0.18 -4.24
CA SER A 26 7.48 0.42 -3.02
C SER A 26 7.76 -0.83 -2.21
N TYR A 27 6.78 -1.73 -2.03
CA TYR A 27 6.87 -2.85 -1.08
C TYR A 27 7.07 -4.21 -1.74
N PHE A 28 6.57 -4.41 -2.96
CA PHE A 28 6.75 -5.68 -3.68
C PHE A 28 7.98 -5.65 -4.59
N LEU A 29 8.23 -4.52 -5.25
CA LEU A 29 9.41 -4.33 -6.12
C LEU A 29 10.59 -3.64 -5.41
N GLY A 30 10.40 -3.18 -4.17
CA GLY A 30 11.46 -2.56 -3.37
C GLY A 30 11.97 -1.22 -3.91
N MET A 31 11.22 -0.58 -4.80
CA MET A 31 11.63 0.69 -5.41
C MET A 31 11.57 1.84 -4.40
N THR A 32 12.53 2.74 -4.50
CA THR A 32 12.59 3.98 -3.71
C THR A 32 11.60 5.02 -4.22
N ASP A 33 11.22 5.98 -3.37
CA ASP A 33 10.35 7.09 -3.79
C ASP A 33 10.88 7.87 -4.99
N ARG A 34 12.22 7.87 -5.20
CA ARG A 34 12.85 8.50 -6.35
C ARG A 34 12.56 7.69 -7.62
N GLU A 35 12.82 6.39 -7.60
CA GLU A 35 12.58 5.53 -8.76
C GLU A 35 11.09 5.49 -9.12
N ILE A 36 10.21 5.48 -8.11
CA ILE A 36 8.75 5.58 -8.32
C ILE A 36 8.36 6.94 -8.91
N SER A 37 8.97 8.03 -8.43
CA SER A 37 8.70 9.38 -8.97
C SER A 37 9.08 9.51 -10.44
N GLU A 38 10.19 8.88 -10.85
CA GLU A 38 10.65 8.83 -12.24
C GLU A 38 9.73 7.96 -13.09
N GLN A 39 9.35 6.78 -12.58
CA GLN A 39 8.48 5.82 -13.27
C GLN A 39 7.06 6.36 -13.52
N LEU A 40 6.47 7.01 -12.52
CA LEU A 40 5.10 7.52 -12.59
C LEU A 40 5.01 8.98 -13.04
N ASN A 41 6.15 9.65 -13.27
CA ASN A 41 6.24 11.08 -13.58
C ASN A 41 5.47 11.96 -12.55
N VAL A 42 5.62 11.64 -11.27
CA VAL A 42 4.94 12.31 -10.14
C VAL A 42 5.99 12.74 -9.14
N VAL A 43 5.88 13.96 -8.58
CA VAL A 43 6.87 14.47 -7.62
C VAL A 43 7.00 13.57 -6.38
N ARG A 44 8.24 13.40 -5.91
CA ARG A 44 8.58 12.54 -4.76
C ARG A 44 7.73 12.81 -3.50
N GLN A 45 7.41 14.08 -3.24
CA GLN A 45 6.57 14.46 -2.11
C GLN A 45 5.16 13.88 -2.21
N ALA A 46 4.59 13.84 -3.42
CA ALA A 46 3.29 13.24 -3.66
C ALA A 46 3.33 11.71 -3.48
N ILE A 47 4.41 11.04 -3.90
CA ILE A 47 4.62 9.60 -3.64
C ILE A 47 4.64 9.30 -2.15
N SER A 48 5.43 10.05 -1.38
CA SER A 48 5.50 9.87 0.08
C SER A 48 4.15 10.06 0.75
N LYS A 49 3.41 11.13 0.39
CA LYS A 49 2.07 11.40 0.91
C LYS A 49 1.07 10.29 0.55
N ARG A 50 1.09 9.82 -0.71
CA ARG A 50 0.25 8.71 -1.17
C ARG A 50 0.54 7.46 -0.37
N ARG A 51 1.81 7.07 -0.22
CA ARG A 51 2.19 5.88 0.55
C ARG A 51 1.66 5.91 1.98
N SER A 52 1.85 7.01 2.70
CA SER A 52 1.34 7.15 4.06
C SER A 52 -0.19 7.09 4.12
N GLY A 53 -0.89 7.73 3.18
CA GLY A 53 -2.36 7.67 3.10
C GLY A 53 -2.87 6.25 2.85
N ILE A 54 -2.24 5.53 1.92
CA ILE A 54 -2.64 4.18 1.55
C ILE A 54 -2.40 3.20 2.68
N LEU A 55 -1.26 3.28 3.38
CA LEU A 55 -1.01 2.44 4.55
C LEU A 55 -2.05 2.65 5.65
N LYS A 56 -2.50 3.89 5.83
CA LYS A 56 -3.57 4.21 6.77
C LYS A 56 -4.90 3.57 6.34
N GLU A 57 -5.27 3.70 5.06
CA GLU A 57 -6.48 3.08 4.50
C GLU A 57 -6.43 1.55 4.62
N LEU A 58 -5.31 0.92 4.29
CA LEU A 58 -5.10 -0.53 4.43
C LEU A 58 -5.21 -0.97 5.89
N ARG A 59 -4.65 -0.18 6.82
CA ARG A 59 -4.75 -0.47 8.26
C ARG A 59 -6.19 -0.43 8.74
N GLU A 60 -6.93 0.61 8.39
CA GLU A 60 -8.34 0.76 8.76
C GLU A 60 -9.22 -0.34 8.15
N TYR A 61 -8.91 -0.78 6.93
CA TYR A 61 -9.61 -1.89 6.28
C TYR A 61 -9.36 -3.20 7.03
N LEU A 62 -8.10 -3.53 7.29
CA LEU A 62 -7.73 -4.77 7.99
C LEU A 62 -8.33 -4.82 9.41
N GLU A 63 -8.28 -3.71 10.15
CA GLU A 63 -8.92 -3.61 11.48
C GLU A 63 -10.44 -3.87 11.42
N LYS A 64 -11.12 -3.40 10.36
CA LYS A 64 -12.57 -3.66 10.16
C LYS A 64 -12.87 -5.12 9.84
N GLU A 65 -12.00 -5.78 9.08
CA GLU A 65 -12.10 -7.21 8.78
C GLU A 65 -11.71 -8.11 9.97
N GLY A 66 -11.40 -7.51 11.14
CA GLY A 66 -11.07 -8.23 12.36
C GLY A 66 -9.60 -8.68 12.43
N PHE A 67 -8.72 -8.07 11.63
CA PHE A 67 -7.29 -8.28 11.75
C PHE A 67 -6.76 -7.65 13.04
N GLU A 68 -6.23 -8.48 13.93
CA GLU A 68 -5.54 -8.03 15.13
C GLU A 68 -4.06 -7.79 14.82
N TRP A 69 -3.58 -6.60 15.14
CA TRP A 69 -2.16 -6.29 15.00
C TRP A 69 -1.37 -7.05 16.06
N PRO A 70 -0.31 -7.80 15.67
CA PRO A 70 0.57 -8.40 16.65
C PRO A 70 1.21 -7.28 17.48
N GLU A 71 1.10 -7.36 18.81
CA GLU A 71 1.85 -6.49 19.73
C GLU A 71 3.35 -6.65 19.42
N THR A 72 4.00 -5.55 19.03
CA THR A 72 5.44 -5.47 18.70
C THR A 72 6.32 -5.52 19.93
#